data_AF-W7M0N7-F1
#
_entry.id   AF-W7M0N7-F1
#
_cell.length_a   1.000
_cell.length_b   1.000
_cell.length_c   1.000
_cell.angle_alpha   90.00
_cell.angle_beta   90.00
_cell.angle_gamma   90.00
#
_symmetry.space_group_name_H-M   'P 1'
#
loop_
_entity.id
_entity.type
_entity.pdbx_description
1 polymer ?
#
loop_
_entity_poly.entity_id
_entity_poly.type
_entity_poly.pdbx_seq_one_letter_code
_entity_poly.pdbx_strand_id
1 'polypeptide(L)'
;MDLTASAALNYTMPNMLSQLVGAFALLTALPFAHAAPSLDKQCSTARTEHKRRLFVLTDISNEPDDQMSLVRLLTYANEIDIQGISVTTSTWMPDKIDYESVVGVLDGYKKVVNSLNANVPSHAPYPSYKYLLDRVHKGHPVYGRKSLNMSLSDGAKALVKAADKASVDDPLTVSVWGGSAILAEALQHVSRTRSEDAVDAFVEKLRVYAISDQDDTGIWIRLRYPLLFYVVSLHGFSEYTVAAWNGISGEEYRNFDHGGPDSSIVSNDWLEKNIRLGPLGSHYLNWSFIMEGDTPAFLPLVQNGLGDVNHPEWGSWGGRYTLLDHTNHSSTPLGSSVVLDASNSWDPDGDNLTYDWFHYREPGGAYGRGLEGFDPSLKMKPILTPKSPNVNITSIKDDGSIAKLETAKSLNDTMHIILALRDATEKPLATYRRIILEAK
;
A
#
# COMPACT_ATOMS: atom_id res chain seq x y z
N MET A 1 -38.36 -34.75 62.99
CA MET A 1 -39.57 -34.00 63.39
C MET A 1 -39.78 -32.99 62.27
N ASP A 2 -40.51 -33.37 61.22
CA ASP A 2 -41.97 -33.12 61.07
C ASP A 2 -42.25 -31.61 60.97
N LEU A 3 -43.06 -31.04 60.07
CA LEU A 3 -44.10 -31.53 59.15
C LEU A 3 -44.48 -30.34 58.21
N THR A 4 -44.71 -30.63 56.93
CA THR A 4 -45.82 -30.25 56.01
C THR A 4 -46.70 -29.00 56.18
N ALA A 5 -47.12 -28.42 55.03
CA ALA A 5 -48.52 -28.06 54.59
C ALA A 5 -48.47 -26.77 53.71
N SER A 6 -48.82 -26.73 52.42
CA SER A 6 -50.05 -27.08 51.66
C SER A 6 -51.28 -26.27 52.02
N ALA A 7 -51.78 -25.46 51.06
CA ALA A 7 -53.22 -25.31 50.79
C ALA A 7 -53.44 -24.74 49.38
N ALA A 8 -54.15 -25.51 48.57
CA ALA A 8 -54.75 -25.13 47.29
C ALA A 8 -56.19 -24.64 47.49
N LEU A 9 -56.72 -23.87 46.53
CA LEU A 9 -58.16 -23.65 46.36
C LEU A 9 -58.53 -23.72 44.87
N ASN A 10 -59.27 -24.77 44.53
CA ASN A 10 -60.04 -24.95 43.30
C ASN A 10 -61.23 -23.97 43.28
N TYR A 11 -61.73 -23.59 42.11
CA TYR A 11 -63.14 -23.78 41.76
C TYR A 11 -63.40 -23.60 40.24
N THR A 12 -64.51 -24.22 39.82
CA THR A 12 -64.92 -24.73 38.51
C THR A 12 -65.44 -23.72 37.47
N MET A 13 -65.41 -24.14 36.19
CA MET A 13 -66.01 -23.51 35.01
C MET A 13 -67.56 -23.45 35.03
N PRO A 14 -68.13 -22.62 34.13
CA PRO A 14 -69.29 -23.03 33.34
C PRO A 14 -69.12 -22.84 31.82
N ASN A 15 -69.66 -23.80 31.06
CA ASN A 15 -69.90 -23.76 29.62
C ASN A 15 -71.01 -22.77 29.25
N MET A 16 -70.84 -22.01 28.16
CA MET A 16 -71.95 -21.62 27.29
C MET A 16 -71.51 -21.48 25.83
N LEU A 17 -72.41 -21.92 24.97
CA LEU A 17 -72.28 -22.14 23.53
C LEU A 17 -72.60 -20.85 22.74
N SER A 18 -71.98 -20.76 21.56
CA SER A 18 -72.55 -20.26 20.28
C SER A 18 -72.11 -18.88 19.72
N GLN A 19 -71.63 -18.96 18.46
CA GLN A 19 -71.64 -17.98 17.36
C GLN A 19 -70.61 -16.83 17.42
N LEU A 20 -69.84 -16.45 16.38
CA LEU A 20 -69.83 -16.77 14.94
C LEU A 20 -68.54 -16.15 14.31
N VAL A 21 -68.09 -16.71 13.18
CA VAL A 21 -67.18 -16.15 12.14
C VAL A 21 -65.64 -16.13 12.38
N GLY A 22 -64.99 -17.19 11.89
CA GLY A 22 -64.14 -17.11 10.69
C GLY A 22 -62.85 -16.28 10.72
N ALA A 23 -61.71 -16.95 10.97
CA ALA A 23 -60.45 -16.66 10.30
C ALA A 23 -59.62 -17.95 10.21
N PHE A 24 -59.63 -18.59 9.04
CA PHE A 24 -58.64 -19.61 8.69
C PHE A 24 -57.27 -18.93 8.60
N ALA A 25 -56.38 -19.19 9.56
CA ALA A 25 -54.98 -18.88 9.41
C ALA A 25 -54.38 -19.86 8.39
N LEU A 26 -54.22 -19.41 7.14
CA LEU A 26 -53.29 -20.05 6.22
C LEU A 26 -51.89 -19.87 6.80
N LEU A 27 -51.31 -20.94 7.35
CA LEU A 27 -49.86 -21.05 7.48
C LEU A 27 -49.29 -21.14 6.06
N THR A 28 -48.89 -20.00 5.50
CA THR A 28 -47.97 -19.99 4.36
C THR A 28 -46.59 -20.38 4.88
N ALA A 29 -46.16 -21.59 4.56
CA ALA A 29 -44.76 -21.97 4.64
C ALA A 29 -43.98 -21.08 3.67
N LEU A 30 -43.43 -19.98 4.17
CA LEU A 30 -42.46 -19.19 3.43
C LEU A 30 -41.19 -20.03 3.31
N PRO A 31 -40.72 -20.37 2.10
CA PRO A 31 -39.40 -20.96 1.96
C PRO A 31 -38.39 -19.88 2.36
N PHE A 32 -37.63 -20.14 3.41
CA PHE A 32 -36.40 -19.41 3.69
C PHE A 32 -35.39 -19.76 2.59
N ALA A 33 -35.55 -19.12 1.42
CA ALA A 33 -34.48 -18.99 0.46
C ALA A 33 -33.44 -18.07 1.10
N HIS A 34 -32.44 -18.67 1.76
CA HIS A 34 -31.17 -17.99 1.97
C HIS A 34 -30.60 -17.76 0.57
N ALA A 35 -30.84 -16.57 0.02
CA ALA A 35 -30.05 -16.11 -1.11
C ALA A 35 -28.59 -16.11 -0.63
N ALA A 36 -27.80 -17.05 -1.13
CA ALA A 36 -26.35 -16.96 -1.02
C ALA A 36 -25.97 -15.55 -1.52
N PRO A 37 -25.14 -14.78 -0.79
CA PRO A 37 -24.67 -13.51 -1.31
C PRO A 37 -24.03 -13.78 -2.68
N SER A 38 -24.51 -13.10 -3.71
CA SER A 38 -23.94 -13.21 -5.05
C SER A 38 -22.46 -12.86 -4.96
N LEU A 39 -21.59 -13.83 -5.24
CA LEU A 39 -20.14 -13.68 -5.28
C LEU A 39 -19.66 -12.72 -6.38
N ASP A 40 -20.58 -12.23 -7.22
CA ASP A 40 -20.28 -11.53 -8.48
C ASP A 40 -19.62 -10.14 -8.36
N LYS A 41 -19.33 -9.62 -7.16
CA LYS A 41 -18.80 -8.24 -7.03
C LYS A 41 -17.76 -7.96 -5.95
N GLN A 42 -17.27 -8.96 -5.21
CA GLN A 42 -16.31 -8.67 -4.12
C GLN A 42 -14.89 -8.32 -4.58
N CYS A 43 -14.47 -8.73 -5.78
CA CYS A 43 -13.12 -8.43 -6.28
C CYS A 43 -13.00 -7.09 -7.05
N SER A 44 -14.10 -6.46 -7.48
CA SER A 44 -14.04 -5.32 -8.41
C SER A 44 -13.75 -3.96 -7.75
N THR A 45 -13.93 -3.84 -6.42
CA THR A 45 -13.89 -2.55 -5.71
C THR A 45 -12.69 -2.38 -4.78
N ALA A 46 -11.92 -3.45 -4.50
CA ALA A 46 -10.88 -3.42 -3.46
C ALA A 46 -9.81 -2.33 -3.65
N ARG A 47 -9.50 -1.94 -4.90
CA ARG A 47 -8.54 -0.86 -5.23
C ARG A 47 -9.07 0.56 -4.96
N THR A 48 -10.39 0.74 -4.97
CA THR A 48 -11.02 2.07 -5.06
C THR A 48 -12.04 2.34 -3.96
N GLU A 49 -12.46 1.30 -3.23
CA GLU A 49 -13.40 1.36 -2.11
C GLU A 49 -12.79 1.99 -0.86
N HIS A 50 -11.53 1.66 -0.58
CA HIS A 50 -10.78 2.23 0.54
C HIS A 50 -9.44 2.79 0.06
N LYS A 51 -9.49 4.05 -0.40
CA LYS A 51 -8.30 4.78 -0.86
C LYS A 51 -7.42 5.12 0.34
N ARG A 52 -6.19 4.64 0.34
CA ARG A 52 -5.23 4.93 1.41
C ARG A 52 -4.82 6.40 1.38
N ARG A 53 -4.65 7.00 2.55
CA ARG A 53 -4.32 8.42 2.72
C ARG A 53 -2.84 8.69 2.49
N LEU A 54 -2.53 9.66 1.64
CA LEU A 54 -1.17 10.04 1.28
C LEU A 54 -0.91 11.52 1.56
N PHE A 55 0.22 11.84 2.17
CA PHE A 55 0.78 13.19 2.26
C PHE A 55 2.22 13.18 1.72
N VAL A 56 2.49 13.93 0.65
CA VAL A 56 3.80 13.96 0.00
C VAL A 56 4.63 15.13 0.50
N LEU A 57 5.91 14.89 0.81
CA LEU A 57 6.94 15.89 1.08
C LEU A 57 8.00 15.80 -0.03
N THR A 58 8.10 16.81 -0.89
CA THR A 58 8.93 16.77 -2.10
C THR A 58 9.83 18.00 -2.23
N ASP A 59 11.08 17.79 -2.63
CA ASP A 59 12.02 18.85 -3.01
C ASP A 59 12.08 19.00 -4.54
N ILE A 60 10.92 18.84 -5.19
CA ILE A 60 10.71 19.02 -6.63
C ILE A 60 11.52 20.18 -7.22
N SER A 61 12.04 19.95 -8.43
CA SER A 61 13.01 20.80 -9.14
C SER A 61 14.45 20.68 -8.65
N ASN A 62 14.75 19.92 -7.60
CA ASN A 62 16.12 19.52 -7.30
C ASN A 62 16.67 18.63 -8.43
N GLU A 63 15.97 17.52 -8.70
CA GLU A 63 16.24 16.60 -9.81
C GLU A 63 14.96 16.40 -10.65
N PRO A 64 15.08 15.88 -11.88
CA PRO A 64 13.91 15.65 -12.74
C PRO A 64 12.92 14.61 -12.18
N ASP A 65 13.32 13.78 -11.23
CA ASP A 65 12.60 12.59 -10.78
C ASP A 65 11.41 12.86 -9.88
N ASP A 66 11.47 13.80 -8.94
CA ASP A 66 10.28 14.24 -8.20
C ASP A 66 9.13 14.63 -9.15
N GLN A 67 9.45 15.32 -10.25
CA GLN A 67 8.45 15.74 -11.23
C GLN A 67 7.90 14.55 -12.03
N MET A 68 8.76 13.59 -12.40
CA MET A 68 8.34 12.34 -13.04
C MET A 68 7.45 11.51 -12.10
N SER A 69 7.84 11.39 -10.82
CA SER A 69 7.10 10.68 -9.78
C SER A 69 5.76 11.35 -9.48
N LEU A 70 5.67 12.68 -9.51
CA LEU A 70 4.39 13.39 -9.41
C LEU A 70 3.49 13.12 -10.61
N VAL A 71 4.03 13.09 -11.83
CA VAL A 71 3.25 12.72 -13.03
C VAL A 71 2.69 11.30 -12.87
N ARG A 72 3.48 10.33 -12.41
CA ARG A 72 3.00 8.96 -12.15
C ARG A 72 1.98 8.92 -11.01
N LEU A 73 2.20 9.61 -9.91
CA LEU A 73 1.23 9.63 -8.79
C LEU A 73 -0.15 10.09 -9.27
N LEU A 74 -0.21 11.08 -10.16
CA LEU A 74 -1.48 11.60 -10.71
C LEU A 74 -2.22 10.58 -11.58
N THR A 75 -1.53 9.61 -12.18
CA THR A 75 -2.17 8.48 -12.89
C THR A 75 -2.66 7.37 -11.96
N TYR A 76 -2.39 7.47 -10.64
CA TYR A 76 -2.93 6.59 -9.60
C TYR A 76 -3.87 7.33 -8.63
N ALA A 77 -4.15 8.61 -8.87
CA ALA A 77 -4.91 9.45 -7.94
C ALA A 77 -6.39 9.02 -7.80
N ASN A 78 -6.91 8.17 -8.69
CA ASN A 78 -8.21 7.52 -8.51
C ASN A 78 -8.19 6.42 -7.42
N GLU A 79 -7.02 5.86 -7.08
CA GLU A 79 -6.84 4.79 -6.09
C GLU A 79 -6.28 5.28 -4.74
N ILE A 80 -5.73 6.50 -4.70
CA ILE A 80 -5.05 7.07 -3.53
C ILE A 80 -5.74 8.35 -3.07
N ASP A 81 -5.98 8.50 -1.76
CA ASP A 81 -6.54 9.74 -1.20
C ASP A 81 -5.42 10.72 -0.84
N ILE A 82 -5.05 11.55 -1.80
CA ILE A 82 -4.02 12.59 -1.64
C ILE A 82 -4.54 13.67 -0.69
N GLN A 83 -4.04 13.67 0.55
CA GLN A 83 -4.37 14.64 1.60
C GLN A 83 -3.53 15.92 1.53
N GLY A 84 -2.34 15.84 0.92
CA GLY A 84 -1.45 16.99 0.78
C GLY A 84 -0.25 16.68 -0.11
N ILE A 85 0.22 17.71 -0.83
CA ILE A 85 1.52 17.73 -1.52
C ILE A 85 2.23 18.97 -1.03
N SER A 86 3.31 18.82 -0.27
CA SER A 86 4.03 19.96 0.28
C SER A 86 5.46 20.01 -0.21
N VAL A 87 5.85 21.19 -0.70
CA VAL A 87 7.24 21.43 -1.12
C VAL A 87 8.12 21.69 0.10
N THR A 88 9.27 21.03 0.14
CA THR A 88 10.26 21.05 1.23
C THR A 88 11.67 21.18 0.67
N THR A 89 12.66 21.35 1.55
CA THR A 89 14.09 21.31 1.20
C THR A 89 14.66 19.90 1.38
N SER A 90 15.86 19.67 0.85
CA SER A 90 16.67 18.47 1.08
C SER A 90 18.16 18.84 1.17
N THR A 91 19.05 17.85 1.28
CA THR A 91 20.50 18.05 1.18
C THR A 91 20.94 18.50 -0.20
N TRP A 92 20.14 18.23 -1.23
CA TRP A 92 20.43 18.57 -2.62
C TRP A 92 19.81 19.93 -3.00
N MET A 93 18.72 20.33 -2.34
CA MET A 93 18.14 21.66 -2.41
C MET A 93 17.90 22.25 -0.99
N PRO A 94 18.95 22.78 -0.32
CA PRO A 94 18.92 23.07 1.13
C PRO A 94 18.25 24.38 1.55
N ASP A 95 17.99 25.30 0.62
CA ASP A 95 17.53 26.66 0.94
C ASP A 95 16.50 27.21 -0.06
N LYS A 96 15.90 26.32 -0.85
CA LYS A 96 14.87 26.64 -1.85
C LYS A 96 13.73 25.63 -1.80
N ILE A 97 12.53 26.08 -2.16
CA ILE A 97 11.34 25.24 -2.40
C ILE A 97 10.72 25.66 -3.74
N ASP A 98 10.09 24.72 -4.46
CA ASP A 98 9.51 25.00 -5.79
C ASP A 98 8.04 24.61 -5.91
N TYR A 99 7.18 25.47 -5.34
CA TYR A 99 5.73 25.30 -5.42
C TYR A 99 5.18 25.38 -6.85
N GLU A 100 5.79 26.21 -7.70
CA GLU A 100 5.28 26.47 -9.04
C GLU A 100 5.43 25.25 -9.96
N SER A 101 6.48 24.45 -9.76
CA SER A 101 6.61 23.16 -10.48
C SER A 101 5.47 22.20 -10.16
N VAL A 102 5.04 22.07 -8.90
CA VAL A 102 3.86 21.25 -8.55
C VAL A 102 2.61 21.76 -9.26
N VAL A 103 2.38 23.08 -9.23
CA VAL A 103 1.22 23.71 -9.91
C VAL A 103 1.28 23.46 -11.42
N GLY A 104 2.46 23.57 -12.03
CA GLY A 104 2.67 23.30 -13.45
C GLY A 104 2.26 21.88 -13.83
N VAL A 105 2.69 20.86 -13.06
CA VAL A 105 2.27 19.48 -13.30
C VAL A 105 0.74 19.33 -13.15
N LEU A 106 0.14 19.95 -12.13
CA LEU A 106 -1.31 19.93 -11.94
C LEU A 106 -2.06 20.62 -13.09
N ASP A 107 -1.50 21.65 -13.71
CA ASP A 107 -2.07 22.30 -14.90
C ASP A 107 -2.05 21.38 -16.12
N GLY A 108 -1.03 20.53 -16.25
CA GLY A 108 -1.02 19.42 -17.21
C GLY A 108 -2.14 18.42 -16.93
N TYR A 109 -2.26 18.00 -15.66
CA TYR A 109 -3.30 17.07 -15.20
C TYR A 109 -4.73 17.58 -15.45
N LYS A 110 -4.98 18.87 -15.19
CA LYS A 110 -6.26 19.54 -15.44
C LYS A 110 -6.78 19.32 -16.86
N LYS A 111 -5.88 19.25 -17.84
CA LYS A 111 -6.21 19.09 -19.25
C LYS A 111 -6.54 17.65 -19.64
N VAL A 112 -6.15 16.67 -18.81
CA VAL A 112 -6.32 15.23 -19.12
C VAL A 112 -7.26 14.50 -18.16
N VAL A 113 -7.67 15.09 -17.03
CA VAL A 113 -8.51 14.42 -16.02
C VAL A 113 -9.82 13.83 -16.57
N ASN A 114 -10.41 14.47 -17.58
CA ASN A 114 -11.61 13.93 -18.24
C ASN A 114 -11.30 12.68 -19.07
N SER A 115 -10.16 12.67 -19.77
CA SER A 115 -9.68 11.49 -20.50
C SER A 115 -9.32 10.36 -19.54
N LEU A 116 -8.67 10.67 -18.40
CA LEU A 116 -8.39 9.68 -17.36
C LEU A 116 -9.67 9.07 -16.80
N ASN A 117 -10.68 9.88 -16.51
CA ASN A 117 -11.99 9.43 -16.03
C ASN A 117 -12.77 8.57 -17.05
N ALA A 118 -12.46 8.65 -18.34
CA ALA A 118 -13.06 7.79 -19.36
C ALA A 118 -12.52 6.35 -19.30
N ASN A 119 -11.40 6.11 -18.62
CA ASN A 119 -10.72 4.81 -18.52
C ASN A 119 -10.88 4.16 -17.14
N VAL A 120 -11.77 4.69 -16.28
CA VAL A 120 -12.04 4.13 -14.95
C VAL A 120 -13.53 4.02 -14.68
N PRO A 121 -13.95 3.11 -13.79
CA PRO A 121 -15.35 3.02 -13.38
C PRO A 121 -15.87 4.33 -12.81
N SER A 122 -17.14 4.65 -13.09
CA SER A 122 -17.78 5.90 -12.64
C SER A 122 -17.83 6.08 -11.11
N HIS A 123 -17.72 4.98 -10.35
CA HIS A 123 -17.66 5.01 -8.88
C HIS A 123 -16.25 5.29 -8.33
N ALA A 124 -15.23 5.27 -9.19
CA ALA A 124 -13.83 5.48 -8.83
C ALA A 124 -13.18 6.61 -9.66
N PRO A 125 -13.77 7.82 -9.70
CA PRO A 125 -13.21 8.90 -10.49
C PRO A 125 -11.87 9.38 -9.91
N TYR A 126 -11.05 9.92 -10.80
CA TYR A 126 -9.90 10.73 -10.48
C TYR A 126 -10.33 12.05 -9.79
N PRO A 127 -9.55 12.56 -8.82
CA PRO A 127 -9.87 13.80 -8.11
C PRO A 127 -9.85 15.01 -9.04
N SER A 128 -10.68 16.02 -8.75
CA SER A 128 -10.64 17.24 -9.55
C SER A 128 -9.30 17.98 -9.41
N TYR A 129 -8.89 18.71 -10.44
CA TYR A 129 -7.74 19.64 -10.36
C TYR A 129 -7.82 20.57 -9.14
N LYS A 130 -9.01 21.15 -8.88
CA LYS A 130 -9.21 22.02 -7.73
C LYS A 130 -8.98 21.30 -6.39
N TYR A 131 -9.43 20.05 -6.28
CA TYR A 131 -9.21 19.23 -5.08
C TYR A 131 -7.73 19.09 -4.74
N LEU A 132 -6.90 18.81 -5.77
CA LEU A 132 -5.46 18.66 -5.63
C LEU A 132 -4.76 20.00 -5.39
N LEU A 133 -5.12 21.04 -6.15
CA LEU A 133 -4.53 22.37 -6.01
C LEU A 133 -4.75 22.97 -4.61
N ASP A 134 -5.95 22.82 -4.05
CA ASP A 134 -6.30 23.28 -2.71
C ASP A 134 -5.51 22.54 -1.58
N ARG A 135 -4.74 21.50 -1.94
CA ARG A 135 -3.92 20.66 -1.06
C ARG A 135 -2.41 20.78 -1.34
N VAL A 136 -1.99 21.77 -2.13
CA VAL A 136 -0.58 22.06 -2.32
C VAL A 136 -0.14 23.06 -1.25
N HIS A 137 0.90 22.71 -0.50
CA HIS A 137 1.38 23.45 0.66
C HIS A 137 2.87 23.79 0.56
N LYS A 138 3.33 24.70 1.43
CA LYS A 138 4.73 25.14 1.49
C LYS A 138 5.34 24.87 2.86
N GLY A 139 6.50 24.23 2.88
CA GLY A 139 7.43 24.22 4.02
C GLY A 139 8.23 25.52 4.11
N HIS A 140 9.24 25.53 4.99
CA HIS A 140 10.22 26.62 5.02
C HIS A 140 11.36 26.35 4.04
N PRO A 141 11.93 27.39 3.39
CA PRO A 141 13.11 27.25 2.53
C PRO A 141 14.40 27.19 3.36
N VAL A 142 14.46 26.27 4.35
CA VAL A 142 15.64 26.05 5.18
C VAL A 142 15.85 24.57 5.44
N TYR A 143 17.11 24.13 5.35
CA TYR A 143 17.50 22.75 5.55
C TYR A 143 17.11 22.19 6.93
N GLY A 144 16.34 21.10 6.89
CA GLY A 144 16.12 20.20 8.02
C GLY A 144 15.70 20.90 9.30
N ARG A 145 16.43 20.65 10.39
CA ARG A 145 16.09 21.12 11.75
C ARG A 145 16.13 22.63 11.93
N LYS A 146 16.68 23.40 10.97
CA LYS A 146 16.59 24.87 11.03
C LYS A 146 15.12 25.34 11.07
N SER A 147 14.22 24.61 10.40
CA SER A 147 12.77 24.85 10.40
C SER A 147 12.15 24.79 11.80
N LEU A 148 12.69 23.97 12.70
CA LEU A 148 12.14 23.74 14.06
C LEU A 148 12.28 24.96 14.99
N ASN A 149 13.08 25.96 14.59
CA ASN A 149 13.21 27.23 15.31
C ASN A 149 12.33 28.34 14.72
N MET A 150 11.47 28.00 13.74
CA MET A 150 10.58 28.94 13.06
C MET A 150 9.12 28.72 13.49
N SER A 151 8.23 29.60 13.05
CA SER A 151 6.79 29.39 13.18
C SER A 151 6.34 28.21 12.32
N LEU A 152 5.34 27.46 12.77
CA LEU A 152 4.81 26.31 12.02
C LEU A 152 4.47 26.65 10.56
N SER A 153 5.09 25.92 9.61
CA SER A 153 4.85 26.07 8.18
C SER A 153 3.40 25.75 7.77
N ASP A 154 3.00 26.17 6.56
CA ASP A 154 1.69 25.81 6.00
C ASP A 154 1.59 24.29 5.78
N GLY A 155 2.67 23.68 5.26
CA GLY A 155 2.79 22.24 5.11
C GLY A 155 2.61 21.49 6.43
N ALA A 156 3.26 21.95 7.50
CA ALA A 156 3.16 21.28 8.80
C ALA A 156 1.75 21.42 9.42
N LYS A 157 1.09 22.58 9.26
CA LYS A 157 -0.32 22.76 9.66
C LYS A 157 -1.24 21.80 8.91
N ALA A 158 -1.05 21.68 7.60
CA ALA A 158 -1.83 20.79 6.76
C ALA A 158 -1.61 19.32 7.13
N LEU A 159 -0.35 18.92 7.41
CA LEU A 159 -0.03 17.56 7.85
C LEU A 159 -0.69 17.23 9.18
N VAL A 160 -0.58 18.11 10.19
CA VAL A 160 -1.27 17.91 11.49
C VAL A 160 -2.77 17.74 11.29
N LYS A 161 -3.39 18.60 10.46
CA LYS A 161 -4.83 18.52 10.17
C LYS A 161 -5.21 17.22 9.44
N ALA A 162 -4.40 16.74 8.51
CA ALA A 162 -4.62 15.48 7.80
C ALA A 162 -4.50 14.29 8.76
N ALA A 163 -3.45 14.28 9.58
CA ALA A 163 -3.20 13.26 10.59
C ALA A 163 -4.28 13.24 11.67
N ASP A 164 -4.80 14.39 12.09
CA ASP A 164 -5.92 14.48 13.05
C ASP A 164 -7.18 13.78 12.57
N LYS A 165 -7.39 13.69 11.25
CA LYS A 165 -8.50 12.96 10.65
C LYS A 165 -8.21 11.47 10.39
N ALA A 166 -6.97 11.03 10.57
CA ALA A 166 -6.57 9.63 10.38
C ALA A 166 -6.90 8.79 11.62
N SER A 167 -6.84 7.48 11.47
CA SER A 167 -7.02 6.50 12.54
C SER A 167 -5.98 5.38 12.42
N VAL A 168 -5.92 4.46 13.39
CA VAL A 168 -5.03 3.30 13.30
C VAL A 168 -5.44 2.37 12.14
N ASP A 169 -6.74 2.25 11.87
CA ASP A 169 -7.29 1.42 10.78
C ASP A 169 -7.20 2.09 9.39
N ASP A 170 -7.16 3.42 9.36
CA ASP A 170 -6.98 4.27 8.17
C ASP A 170 -5.87 5.31 8.44
N PRO A 171 -4.59 4.85 8.50
CA PRO A 171 -3.48 5.72 8.86
C PRO A 171 -3.14 6.68 7.73
N LEU A 172 -2.49 7.79 8.09
CA LEU A 172 -1.90 8.71 7.11
C LEU A 172 -0.48 8.27 6.77
N THR A 173 -0.24 7.96 5.51
CA THR A 173 1.11 7.71 4.99
C THR A 173 1.76 9.02 4.58
N VAL A 174 2.89 9.35 5.20
CA VAL A 174 3.76 10.48 4.85
C VAL A 174 4.89 9.94 3.97
N SER A 175 4.83 10.29 2.68
CA SER A 175 5.83 9.92 1.68
C SER A 175 6.86 11.03 1.57
N VAL A 176 8.11 10.75 1.91
CA VAL A 176 9.21 11.71 1.95
C VAL A 176 10.13 11.46 0.75
N TRP A 177 10.04 12.33 -0.25
CA TRP A 177 10.85 12.30 -1.47
C TRP A 177 12.14 13.10 -1.26
N GLY A 178 12.02 14.27 -0.60
CA GLY A 178 13.16 15.10 -0.19
C GLY A 178 13.50 15.01 1.31
N GLY A 179 13.54 16.15 1.98
CA GLY A 179 13.74 16.23 3.43
C GLY A 179 12.45 16.08 4.26
N SER A 180 12.58 15.58 5.49
CA SER A 180 11.45 15.34 6.40
C SER A 180 11.13 16.50 7.36
N ALA A 181 11.68 17.70 7.09
CA ALA A 181 11.51 18.89 7.93
C ALA A 181 10.05 19.20 8.32
N ILE A 182 9.12 19.11 7.38
CA ILE A 182 7.69 19.36 7.62
C ILE A 182 7.08 18.35 8.60
N LEU A 183 7.47 17.08 8.50
CA LEU A 183 7.04 16.05 9.45
C LEU A 183 7.63 16.33 10.85
N ALA A 184 8.89 16.73 10.93
CA ALA A 184 9.53 17.10 12.19
C ALA A 184 8.87 18.33 12.84
N GLU A 185 8.51 19.35 12.06
CA GLU A 185 7.74 20.51 12.50
C GLU A 185 6.38 20.09 13.09
N ALA A 186 5.63 19.25 12.37
CA ALA A 186 4.33 18.76 12.80
C ALA A 186 4.41 17.98 14.12
N LEU A 187 5.35 17.03 14.22
CA LEU A 187 5.58 16.22 15.42
C LEU A 187 6.01 17.10 16.62
N GLN A 188 6.91 18.06 16.39
CA GLN A 188 7.33 19.00 17.43
C GLN A 188 6.17 19.90 17.90
N HIS A 189 5.35 20.38 16.97
CA HIS A 189 4.18 21.19 17.30
C HIS A 189 3.19 20.42 18.16
N VAL A 190 2.84 19.19 17.76
CA VAL A 190 1.97 18.30 18.52
C VAL A 190 2.54 18.05 19.92
N SER A 191 3.84 17.74 20.03
CA SER A 191 4.52 17.53 21.31
C SER A 191 4.53 18.76 22.23
N ARG A 192 4.52 19.97 21.67
CA ARG A 192 4.50 21.22 22.45
C ARG A 192 3.10 21.66 22.86
N THR A 193 2.06 21.15 22.21
CA THR A 193 0.68 21.68 22.33
C THR A 193 -0.33 20.68 22.83
N ARG A 194 0.03 19.40 22.94
CA ARG A 194 -0.84 18.30 23.38
C ARG A 194 -0.22 17.52 24.53
N SER A 195 -1.01 16.70 25.21
CA SER A 195 -0.54 15.75 26.23
C SER A 195 0.28 14.62 25.60
N GLU A 196 1.09 13.93 26.39
CA GLU A 196 1.88 12.77 25.94
C GLU A 196 1.01 11.69 25.30
N ASP A 197 -0.10 11.28 25.93
CA ASP A 197 -1.06 10.33 25.36
C ASP A 197 -1.59 10.76 23.97
N ALA A 198 -1.80 12.07 23.78
CA ALA A 198 -2.28 12.61 22.51
C ALA A 198 -1.18 12.69 21.45
N VAL A 199 0.09 12.74 21.85
CA VAL A 199 1.26 12.61 20.97
C VAL A 199 1.39 11.15 20.52
N ASP A 200 1.28 10.21 21.45
CA ASP A 200 1.36 8.77 21.13
C ASP A 200 0.24 8.37 20.16
N ALA A 201 -1.00 8.77 20.45
CA ALA A 201 -2.13 8.55 19.55
C ALA A 201 -1.98 9.28 18.19
N PHE A 202 -1.23 10.38 18.14
CA PHE A 202 -0.90 11.06 16.88
C PHE A 202 0.13 10.27 16.07
N VAL A 203 1.16 9.74 16.73
CA VAL A 203 2.24 8.94 16.12
C VAL A 203 1.71 7.59 15.62
N GLU A 204 0.87 6.91 16.38
CA GLU A 204 0.37 5.55 16.08
C GLU A 204 -0.38 5.46 14.75
N LYS A 205 -1.08 6.54 14.36
CA LYS A 205 -1.86 6.64 13.11
C LYS A 205 -1.05 7.20 11.92
N LEU A 206 0.26 7.35 12.05
CA LEU A 206 1.15 7.73 10.96
C LEU A 206 1.94 6.52 10.45
N ARG A 207 2.18 6.51 9.14
CA ARG A 207 3.18 5.66 8.48
C ARG A 207 4.13 6.56 7.72
N VAL A 208 5.43 6.37 7.83
CA VAL A 208 6.41 7.13 7.04
C VAL A 208 7.10 6.21 6.06
N TYR A 209 7.23 6.68 4.83
CA TYR A 209 8.10 6.06 3.84
C TYR A 209 9.05 7.15 3.32
N ALA A 210 10.35 7.00 3.58
CA ALA A 210 11.37 7.97 3.20
C ALA A 210 12.35 7.41 2.15
N ILE A 211 12.54 8.16 1.07
CA ILE A 211 13.52 7.90 0.02
C ILE A 211 14.86 8.44 0.52
N SER A 212 15.53 7.58 1.27
CA SER A 212 16.67 7.96 2.11
C SER A 212 16.28 8.99 3.19
N ASP A 213 17.24 9.32 4.05
CA ASP A 213 17.13 10.48 4.93
C ASP A 213 17.92 11.63 4.30
N GLN A 214 17.22 12.47 3.53
CA GLN A 214 17.87 13.55 2.77
C GLN A 214 18.00 14.86 3.57
N ASP A 215 17.74 14.85 4.87
CA ASP A 215 18.08 15.94 5.77
C ASP A 215 18.40 15.45 7.19
N ASP A 216 18.76 16.36 8.10
CA ASP A 216 19.09 16.01 9.48
C ASP A 216 17.86 15.79 10.38
N THR A 217 16.65 15.74 9.82
CA THR A 217 15.41 15.52 10.57
C THR A 217 14.98 14.06 10.59
N GLY A 218 15.33 13.23 9.60
CA GLY A 218 14.96 11.81 9.58
C GLY A 218 15.49 11.06 10.81
N ILE A 219 16.78 11.19 11.11
CA ILE A 219 17.38 10.64 12.34
C ILE A 219 16.80 11.28 13.62
N TRP A 220 16.51 12.59 13.60
CA TRP A 220 15.94 13.29 14.74
C TRP A 220 14.53 12.78 15.07
N ILE A 221 13.71 12.48 14.05
CA ILE A 221 12.38 11.90 14.19
C ILE A 221 12.50 10.50 14.80
N ARG A 222 13.30 9.62 14.19
CA ARG A 222 13.46 8.22 14.64
C ARG A 222 13.97 8.10 16.08
N LEU A 223 14.82 9.03 16.54
CA LEU A 223 15.30 9.04 17.93
C LEU A 223 14.28 9.58 18.94
N ARG A 224 13.28 10.36 18.52
CA ARG A 224 12.32 11.03 19.42
C ARG A 224 10.94 10.40 19.41
N TYR A 225 10.57 9.76 18.31
CA TYR A 225 9.29 9.10 18.14
C TYR A 225 9.53 7.65 17.71
N PRO A 226 10.13 6.81 18.58
CA PRO A 226 10.52 5.44 18.24
C PRO A 226 9.32 4.52 17.94
N LEU A 227 8.11 4.91 18.35
CA LEU A 227 6.86 4.22 18.02
C LEU A 227 6.34 4.58 16.62
N LEU A 228 6.92 5.58 15.95
CA LEU A 228 6.53 5.94 14.60
C LEU A 228 6.97 4.85 13.63
N PHE A 229 5.99 4.24 12.97
CA PHE A 229 6.27 3.34 11.87
C PHE A 229 7.00 4.07 10.75
N TYR A 230 8.25 3.69 10.48
CA TYR A 230 9.15 4.42 9.59
C TYR A 230 9.93 3.46 8.69
N VAL A 231 9.65 3.53 7.40
CA VAL A 231 10.33 2.79 6.33
C VAL A 231 11.36 3.71 5.68
N VAL A 232 12.61 3.25 5.62
CA VAL A 232 13.72 3.96 4.96
C VAL A 232 14.83 2.98 4.59
N SER A 233 15.49 3.20 3.45
CA SER A 233 16.74 2.48 3.17
C SER A 233 17.87 3.12 3.97
N LEU A 234 18.38 2.43 4.98
CA LEU A 234 19.51 2.89 5.79
C LEU A 234 20.83 2.45 5.15
N HIS A 235 21.66 3.42 4.83
CA HIS A 235 22.98 3.23 4.24
C HIS A 235 23.89 4.41 4.62
N GLY A 236 25.20 4.32 4.38
CA GLY A 236 26.08 5.49 4.49
C GLY A 236 25.60 6.60 3.55
N PHE A 237 25.76 7.87 3.90
CA PHE A 237 25.26 8.95 3.03
C PHE A 237 25.87 8.83 1.62
N SER A 238 25.01 8.92 0.59
CA SER A 238 25.35 8.66 -0.83
C SER A 238 25.68 7.21 -1.22
N GLU A 239 25.65 6.23 -0.31
CA GLU A 239 25.79 4.80 -0.62
C GLU A 239 24.48 4.19 -1.16
N TYR A 240 23.89 4.85 -2.16
CA TYR A 240 22.54 4.56 -2.62
C TYR A 240 22.39 3.21 -3.31
N THR A 241 23.47 2.51 -3.68
CA THR A 241 23.42 1.23 -4.41
C THR A 241 22.71 0.11 -3.66
N VAL A 242 22.58 0.19 -2.34
CA VAL A 242 21.86 -0.82 -1.54
C VAL A 242 20.41 -0.47 -1.26
N ALA A 243 19.93 0.65 -1.80
CA ALA A 243 18.58 1.14 -1.55
C ALA A 243 17.53 0.45 -2.42
N ALA A 244 16.34 0.23 -1.86
CA ALA A 244 15.28 -0.51 -2.55
C ALA A 244 14.68 0.25 -3.74
N TRP A 245 14.72 1.59 -3.74
CA TRP A 245 14.15 2.40 -4.83
C TRP A 245 14.89 2.25 -6.16
N ASN A 246 16.12 1.74 -6.15
CA ASN A 246 16.83 1.37 -7.37
C ASN A 246 16.10 0.29 -8.18
N GLY A 247 15.14 -0.43 -7.60
CA GLY A 247 14.29 -1.39 -8.32
C GLY A 247 13.47 -0.76 -9.45
N ILE A 248 13.30 0.56 -9.49
CA ILE A 248 12.64 1.25 -10.61
C ILE A 248 13.56 1.39 -11.82
N SER A 249 14.83 1.74 -11.63
CA SER A 249 15.68 2.24 -12.72
C SER A 249 17.19 2.24 -12.43
N GLY A 250 17.63 1.60 -11.36
CA GLY A 250 19.02 1.66 -10.90
C GLY A 250 20.00 0.76 -11.65
N GLU A 251 19.54 -0.07 -12.60
CA GLU A 251 20.39 -1.08 -13.24
C GLU A 251 21.62 -0.45 -13.91
N GLU A 252 21.43 0.44 -14.88
CA GLU A 252 22.54 1.01 -15.65
C GLU A 252 23.39 1.99 -14.83
N TYR A 253 22.75 2.88 -14.07
CA TYR A 253 23.46 3.97 -13.37
C TYR A 253 24.08 3.55 -12.03
N ARG A 254 23.37 2.70 -11.25
CA ARG A 254 23.81 2.27 -9.91
C ARG A 254 24.39 0.86 -9.91
N ASN A 255 24.44 0.18 -11.05
CA ASN A 255 24.84 -1.22 -11.17
C ASN A 255 24.03 -2.12 -10.22
N PHE A 256 22.72 -1.84 -10.12
CA PHE A 256 21.77 -2.46 -9.20
C PHE A 256 20.93 -3.56 -9.88
N ASP A 257 20.91 -4.74 -9.26
CA ASP A 257 20.44 -6.04 -9.75
C ASP A 257 20.29 -6.18 -11.28
N HIS A 258 21.34 -6.67 -11.94
CA HIS A 258 21.33 -6.97 -13.38
C HIS A 258 20.17 -7.91 -13.75
N GLY A 259 19.28 -7.44 -14.62
CA GLY A 259 18.04 -8.11 -15.02
C GLY A 259 16.82 -7.84 -14.14
N GLY A 260 16.93 -6.95 -13.13
CA GLY A 260 15.83 -6.51 -12.28
C GLY A 260 14.96 -5.45 -12.97
N PRO A 261 15.38 -4.18 -13.01
CA PRO A 261 14.75 -3.17 -13.87
C PRO A 261 14.87 -3.55 -15.34
N ASP A 262 13.82 -3.34 -16.15
CA ASP A 262 13.91 -3.55 -17.60
C ASP A 262 14.50 -2.31 -18.28
N SER A 263 15.81 -2.34 -18.50
CA SER A 263 16.55 -1.24 -19.15
C SER A 263 16.03 -0.89 -20.56
N SER A 264 15.26 -1.77 -21.23
CA SER A 264 14.66 -1.44 -22.53
C SER A 264 13.54 -0.39 -22.44
N ILE A 265 12.84 -0.32 -21.30
CA ILE A 265 11.77 0.64 -21.05
C ILE A 265 12.20 1.80 -20.14
N VAL A 266 13.29 1.62 -19.40
CA VAL A 266 13.94 2.68 -18.60
C VAL A 266 14.93 3.46 -19.48
N SER A 267 14.44 4.07 -20.57
CA SER A 267 15.27 4.89 -21.47
C SER A 267 14.53 6.16 -21.90
N ASN A 268 15.27 7.27 -22.05
CA ASN A 268 14.66 8.53 -22.50
C ASN A 268 13.98 8.39 -23.88
N ASP A 269 14.50 7.55 -24.77
CA ASP A 269 13.90 7.25 -26.08
C ASP A 269 12.58 6.49 -25.97
N TRP A 270 12.49 5.51 -25.07
CA TRP A 270 11.25 4.79 -24.82
C TRP A 270 10.22 5.70 -24.16
N LEU A 271 10.64 6.48 -23.15
CA LEU A 271 9.78 7.43 -22.43
C LEU A 271 9.22 8.51 -23.36
N GLU A 272 10.00 9.01 -24.31
CA GLU A 272 9.52 9.98 -25.31
C GLU A 272 8.34 9.42 -26.11
N LYS A 273 8.45 8.16 -26.53
CA LYS A 273 7.44 7.50 -27.37
C LYS A 273 6.20 7.07 -26.60
N ASN A 274 6.32 6.82 -25.29
CA ASN A 274 5.31 6.10 -24.52
C ASN A 274 4.73 6.87 -23.33
N ILE A 275 5.49 7.78 -22.72
CA ILE A 275 5.13 8.47 -21.47
C ILE A 275 5.03 9.98 -21.65
N ARG A 276 5.94 10.62 -22.41
CA ARG A 276 5.95 12.08 -22.65
C ARG A 276 4.90 12.54 -23.67
N LEU A 277 3.70 12.00 -23.54
CA LEU A 277 2.59 12.21 -24.47
C LEU A 277 1.56 13.17 -23.87
N GLY A 278 1.13 14.14 -24.69
CA GLY A 278 0.07 15.07 -24.34
C GLY A 278 0.41 16.01 -23.18
N PRO A 279 -0.60 16.72 -22.64
CA PRO A 279 -0.35 17.84 -21.71
C PRO A 279 0.19 17.45 -20.34
N LEU A 280 -0.09 16.23 -19.85
CA LEU A 280 0.49 15.75 -18.59
C LEU A 280 1.87 15.14 -18.83
N GLY A 281 2.03 14.34 -19.89
CA GLY A 281 3.31 13.74 -20.27
C GLY A 281 4.39 14.77 -20.60
N SER A 282 4.05 15.98 -21.08
CA SER A 282 5.02 17.05 -21.29
C SER A 282 5.70 17.54 -20.00
N HIS A 283 5.17 17.19 -18.83
CA HIS A 283 5.81 17.44 -17.54
C HIS A 283 6.67 16.26 -17.06
N TYR A 284 6.66 15.12 -17.75
CA TYR A 284 7.56 14.01 -17.45
C TYR A 284 8.92 14.30 -18.09
N LEU A 285 9.91 14.68 -17.30
CA LEU A 285 11.19 15.22 -17.80
C LEU A 285 12.14 14.15 -18.33
N ASN A 286 13.27 14.58 -18.92
CA ASN A 286 14.41 13.70 -19.19
C ASN A 286 15.12 13.39 -17.87
N TRP A 287 15.29 12.10 -17.57
CA TRP A 287 16.03 11.69 -16.38
C TRP A 287 17.53 11.91 -16.60
N SER A 288 18.24 12.31 -15.54
CA SER A 288 19.69 12.59 -15.56
C SER A 288 20.53 11.55 -14.80
N PHE A 289 19.97 10.92 -13.77
CA PHE A 289 20.62 9.88 -12.97
C PHE A 289 19.80 8.59 -13.01
N ILE A 290 18.78 8.49 -12.16
CA ILE A 290 17.80 7.41 -12.18
C ILE A 290 16.43 7.99 -12.53
N MET A 291 15.59 7.18 -13.15
CA MET A 291 14.21 7.53 -13.46
C MET A 291 13.34 7.31 -12.22
N GLU A 292 12.54 8.30 -11.82
CA GLU A 292 11.50 8.16 -10.79
C GLU A 292 12.01 7.59 -9.44
N GLY A 293 13.11 8.14 -8.90
CA GLY A 293 13.71 7.68 -7.64
C GLY A 293 12.71 7.67 -6.47
N ASP A 294 11.73 8.58 -6.49
CA ASP A 294 10.79 8.75 -5.38
C ASP A 294 9.49 7.95 -5.48
N THR A 295 9.17 7.47 -6.69
CA THR A 295 7.95 6.72 -6.98
C THR A 295 7.71 5.55 -6.00
N PRO A 296 8.74 4.77 -5.60
CA PRO A 296 8.57 3.68 -4.64
C PRO A 296 7.93 4.08 -3.30
N ALA A 297 7.96 5.36 -2.91
CA ALA A 297 7.42 5.80 -1.63
C ALA A 297 5.88 5.85 -1.54
N PHE A 298 5.18 5.86 -2.69
CA PHE A 298 3.72 5.78 -2.71
C PHE A 298 3.19 4.47 -3.31
N LEU A 299 3.99 3.71 -4.04
CA LEU A 299 3.55 2.44 -4.66
C LEU A 299 3.02 1.38 -3.67
N PRO A 300 3.46 1.28 -2.40
CA PRO A 300 2.82 0.40 -1.41
C PRO A 300 1.35 0.70 -1.14
N LEU A 301 0.87 1.91 -1.48
CA LEU A 301 -0.53 2.30 -1.31
C LEU A 301 -1.43 1.74 -2.42
N VAL A 302 -0.87 1.40 -3.59
CA VAL A 302 -1.60 0.82 -4.71
C VAL A 302 -1.99 -0.62 -4.35
N GLN A 303 -3.29 -0.86 -4.18
CA GLN A 303 -3.83 -2.15 -3.73
C GLN A 303 -3.91 -3.17 -4.87
N ASN A 304 -2.77 -3.46 -5.49
CA ASN A 304 -2.65 -4.46 -6.54
C ASN A 304 -2.63 -5.92 -6.03
N GLY A 305 -2.77 -6.12 -4.71
CA GLY A 305 -2.79 -7.43 -4.05
C GLY A 305 -1.42 -8.07 -3.83
N LEU A 306 -0.32 -7.36 -4.12
CA LEU A 306 1.05 -7.85 -3.92
C LEU A 306 1.56 -7.61 -2.51
N GLY A 307 1.35 -6.42 -1.95
CA GLY A 307 1.91 -6.02 -0.65
C GLY A 307 0.88 -5.33 0.24
N ASP A 308 1.29 -5.03 1.47
CA ASP A 308 0.52 -4.28 2.45
C ASP A 308 1.44 -3.19 3.05
N VAL A 309 0.93 -1.96 3.15
CA VAL A 309 1.68 -0.81 3.69
C VAL A 309 2.09 -1.01 5.15
N ASN A 310 1.36 -1.82 5.91
CA ASN A 310 1.68 -2.16 7.29
C ASN A 310 2.65 -3.35 7.40
N HIS A 311 2.94 -4.03 6.29
CA HIS A 311 3.84 -5.19 6.24
C HIS A 311 4.94 -4.99 5.19
N PRO A 312 5.89 -4.06 5.41
CA PRO A 312 6.93 -3.75 4.45
C PRO A 312 7.90 -4.93 4.25
N GLU A 313 7.93 -5.88 5.19
CA GLU A 313 8.66 -7.14 5.10
C GLU A 313 8.09 -8.11 4.08
N TRP A 314 6.83 -7.95 3.69
CA TRP A 314 6.19 -8.78 2.67
C TRP A 314 6.71 -8.47 1.26
N GLY A 315 7.16 -7.24 1.03
CA GLY A 315 7.52 -6.76 -0.30
C GLY A 315 6.29 -6.28 -1.09
N SER A 316 6.48 -5.17 -1.79
CA SER A 316 5.49 -4.54 -2.68
C SER A 316 6.20 -3.91 -3.88
N TRP A 317 5.47 -3.17 -4.72
CA TRP A 317 6.10 -2.33 -5.74
C TRP A 317 6.95 -1.17 -5.16
N GLY A 318 6.83 -0.87 -3.86
CA GLY A 318 7.79 0.00 -3.17
C GLY A 318 9.08 -0.70 -2.74
N GLY A 319 9.22 -2.01 -2.95
CA GLY A 319 10.33 -2.80 -2.41
C GLY A 319 9.98 -3.52 -1.11
N ARG A 320 11.01 -4.05 -0.43
CA ARG A 320 10.89 -4.90 0.76
C ARG A 320 11.88 -4.45 1.84
N TYR A 321 11.41 -4.32 3.08
CA TYR A 321 12.21 -3.85 4.22
C TYR A 321 12.07 -4.78 5.42
N THR A 322 13.14 -4.93 6.19
CA THR A 322 13.13 -5.69 7.45
C THR A 322 13.32 -4.74 8.62
N LEU A 323 12.69 -5.06 9.75
CA LEU A 323 12.83 -4.28 10.97
C LEU A 323 14.30 -4.25 11.44
N LEU A 324 14.77 -3.07 11.84
CA LEU A 324 16.16 -2.85 12.25
C LEU A 324 16.45 -3.45 13.64
N ASP A 325 15.45 -3.54 14.53
CA ASP A 325 15.54 -4.14 15.85
C ASP A 325 14.63 -5.37 15.99
N HIS A 326 15.11 -6.44 16.65
CA HIS A 326 14.45 -7.75 16.66
C HIS A 326 13.43 -7.95 17.81
N THR A 327 12.88 -6.88 18.39
CA THR A 327 12.21 -6.97 19.70
C THR A 327 10.76 -7.48 19.70
N ASN A 328 10.14 -7.77 18.56
CA ASN A 328 8.75 -8.25 18.48
C ASN A 328 8.56 -9.46 17.54
N HIS A 329 8.74 -10.69 18.05
CA HIS A 329 8.32 -11.91 17.35
C HIS A 329 7.35 -12.72 18.24
N SER A 330 6.13 -12.97 17.75
CA SER A 330 5.18 -13.96 18.31
C SER A 330 4.93 -15.11 17.33
N SER A 331 4.84 -16.34 17.84
CA SER A 331 4.59 -17.58 17.07
C SER A 331 3.28 -18.27 17.50
N THR A 332 2.62 -19.03 16.59
CA THR A 332 1.28 -19.66 16.75
C THR A 332 1.18 -21.05 16.01
N PRO A 333 0.33 -22.06 16.40
CA PRO A 333 0.44 -23.53 16.06
C PRO A 333 -0.47 -24.22 14.96
N LEU A 334 -0.02 -25.41 14.43
CA LEU A 334 -0.18 -26.28 13.17
C LEU A 334 -1.52 -26.83 12.55
N GLY A 335 -1.56 -26.96 11.19
CA GLY A 335 -2.14 -28.08 10.39
C GLY A 335 -3.46 -27.94 9.56
N SER A 336 -3.38 -27.91 8.19
CA SER A 336 -4.36 -28.42 7.18
C SER A 336 -4.04 -28.02 5.71
N SER A 337 -4.55 -28.73 4.69
CA SER A 337 -4.44 -28.39 3.24
C SER A 337 -5.49 -27.37 2.76
N VAL A 338 -5.14 -26.46 1.84
CA VAL A 338 -6.04 -25.42 1.29
C VAL A 338 -6.02 -25.45 -0.25
N VAL A 339 -7.19 -25.28 -0.87
CA VAL A 339 -7.37 -25.09 -2.33
C VAL A 339 -7.60 -23.61 -2.60
N LEU A 340 -6.94 -23.07 -3.62
CA LEU A 340 -6.99 -21.64 -3.99
C LEU A 340 -7.53 -21.54 -5.42
N ASP A 341 -8.64 -20.83 -5.59
CA ASP A 341 -9.38 -20.76 -6.85
C ASP A 341 -9.45 -19.31 -7.33
N ALA A 342 -8.75 -19.01 -8.43
CA ALA A 342 -8.76 -17.70 -9.09
C ALA A 342 -9.64 -17.67 -10.34
N SER A 343 -10.46 -18.71 -10.60
CA SER A 343 -11.23 -18.87 -11.85
C SER A 343 -12.30 -17.81 -12.09
N ASN A 344 -12.73 -17.09 -11.06
CA ASN A 344 -13.64 -15.94 -11.17
C ASN A 344 -12.91 -14.61 -11.43
N SER A 345 -11.60 -14.63 -11.70
CA SER A 345 -10.87 -13.44 -12.15
C SER A 345 -11.36 -13.04 -13.54
N TRP A 346 -11.45 -11.75 -13.80
CA TRP A 346 -11.97 -11.21 -15.06
C TRP A 346 -11.22 -9.91 -15.40
N ASP A 347 -11.17 -9.61 -16.69
CA ASP A 347 -10.62 -8.39 -17.23
C ASP A 347 -11.78 -7.46 -17.67
N PRO A 348 -11.78 -6.16 -17.33
CA PRO A 348 -12.88 -5.25 -17.67
C PRO A 348 -13.01 -4.94 -19.16
N ASP A 349 -11.95 -5.16 -19.94
CA ASP A 349 -11.93 -5.02 -21.40
C ASP A 349 -12.23 -6.35 -22.12
N GLY A 350 -12.26 -7.45 -21.37
CA GLY A 350 -12.59 -8.80 -21.84
C GLY A 350 -11.40 -9.61 -22.33
N ASP A 351 -10.18 -9.20 -21.98
CA ASP A 351 -8.95 -9.86 -22.40
C ASP A 351 -8.71 -11.20 -21.70
N ASN A 352 -7.95 -12.08 -22.35
CA ASN A 352 -7.54 -13.35 -21.76
C ASN A 352 -6.54 -13.11 -20.62
N LEU A 353 -6.81 -13.72 -19.46
CA LEU A 353 -5.92 -13.68 -18.29
C LEU A 353 -4.92 -14.84 -18.29
N THR A 354 -3.68 -14.56 -17.92
CA THR A 354 -2.64 -15.56 -17.61
C THR A 354 -2.43 -15.64 -16.10
N TYR A 355 -2.12 -16.83 -15.57
CA TYR A 355 -2.07 -17.11 -14.12
C TYR A 355 -0.68 -17.64 -13.71
N ASP A 356 0.13 -16.81 -13.06
CA ASP A 356 1.45 -17.19 -12.56
C ASP A 356 1.45 -17.30 -11.03
N TRP A 357 1.41 -18.52 -10.50
CA TRP A 357 1.57 -18.77 -9.06
C TRP A 357 3.05 -18.96 -8.70
N PHE A 358 3.60 -18.13 -7.81
CA PHE A 358 4.96 -18.26 -7.30
C PHE A 358 5.03 -18.17 -5.78
N HIS A 359 5.95 -18.91 -5.18
CA HIS A 359 6.26 -18.78 -3.76
C HIS A 359 7.19 -17.58 -3.56
N TYR A 360 6.70 -16.54 -2.91
CA TYR A 360 7.52 -15.39 -2.49
C TYR A 360 8.23 -15.78 -1.19
N ARG A 361 9.44 -16.33 -1.35
CA ARG A 361 10.16 -17.04 -0.27
C ARG A 361 10.75 -16.10 0.74
N GLU A 362 11.26 -14.94 0.31
CA GLU A 362 11.99 -13.99 1.16
C GLU A 362 11.25 -13.50 2.42
N PRO A 363 9.91 -13.27 2.41
CA PRO A 363 9.17 -12.98 3.63
C PRO A 363 8.93 -14.21 4.53
N GLY A 364 9.01 -15.43 3.98
CA GLY A 364 8.98 -16.67 4.76
C GLY A 364 10.35 -17.01 5.33
N GLY A 365 10.41 -17.60 6.52
CA GLY A 365 11.68 -17.86 7.20
C GLY A 365 11.83 -17.06 8.50
N ALA A 366 12.32 -17.70 9.56
CA ALA A 366 12.97 -16.96 10.65
C ALA A 366 14.03 -16.00 10.06
N TYR A 367 13.96 -14.71 10.43
CA TYR A 367 14.91 -13.66 10.05
C TYR A 367 14.87 -13.15 8.59
N GLY A 368 13.78 -13.35 7.81
CA GLY A 368 13.64 -12.76 6.48
C GLY A 368 14.70 -13.22 5.45
N ARG A 369 15.23 -14.44 5.68
CA ARG A 369 16.32 -15.05 4.89
C ARG A 369 15.82 -15.98 3.78
N GLY A 370 14.51 -16.03 3.57
CA GLY A 370 13.89 -17.04 2.72
C GLY A 370 13.81 -18.40 3.40
N LEU A 371 12.72 -19.11 3.17
CA LEU A 371 12.46 -20.50 3.60
C LEU A 371 13.52 -21.53 3.16
N GLU A 372 14.45 -21.15 2.27
CA GLU A 372 15.48 -22.01 1.68
C GLU A 372 16.91 -21.51 1.93
N GLY A 373 17.08 -20.36 2.59
CA GLY A 373 18.38 -19.76 2.85
C GLY A 373 19.10 -19.20 1.61
N PHE A 374 20.37 -18.81 1.81
CA PHE A 374 21.26 -18.32 0.76
C PHE A 374 22.17 -19.45 0.27
N ASP A 375 22.41 -19.56 -1.04
CA ASP A 375 23.48 -20.41 -1.57
C ASP A 375 24.82 -19.66 -1.50
N PRO A 376 25.80 -20.12 -0.71
CA PRO A 376 27.12 -19.51 -0.64
C PRO A 376 27.86 -19.52 -1.98
N SER A 377 27.56 -20.49 -2.86
CA SER A 377 28.16 -20.61 -4.19
C SER A 377 27.59 -19.60 -5.20
N LEU A 378 26.39 -19.07 -4.96
CA LEU A 378 25.74 -18.03 -5.78
C LEU A 378 25.99 -16.61 -5.27
N LYS A 379 27.07 -16.39 -4.50
CA LYS A 379 27.45 -15.10 -3.92
C LYS A 379 26.34 -14.45 -3.07
N MET A 380 25.61 -15.24 -2.28
CA MET A 380 24.50 -14.76 -1.44
C MET A 380 23.37 -14.07 -2.21
N LYS A 381 23.15 -14.42 -3.48
CA LYS A 381 21.90 -14.06 -4.16
C LYS A 381 20.76 -14.93 -3.63
N PRO A 382 19.56 -14.38 -3.40
CA PRO A 382 18.37 -15.19 -3.13
C PRO A 382 18.21 -16.23 -4.25
N ILE A 383 18.01 -17.50 -3.89
CA ILE A 383 17.71 -18.54 -4.88
C ILE A 383 16.28 -18.29 -5.35
N LEU A 384 16.10 -17.56 -6.46
CA LEU A 384 14.79 -17.31 -7.08
C LEU A 384 14.49 -18.37 -8.16
N THR A 385 14.36 -19.64 -7.76
CA THR A 385 13.89 -20.72 -8.66
C THR A 385 12.36 -20.90 -8.60
N PRO A 386 11.65 -21.07 -9.73
CA PRO A 386 10.21 -21.38 -9.72
C PRO A 386 9.88 -22.71 -9.02
N LYS A 387 10.85 -23.63 -8.97
CA LYS A 387 10.78 -24.87 -8.22
C LYS A 387 11.37 -24.67 -6.83
N SER A 388 10.52 -24.78 -5.82
CA SER A 388 10.92 -24.93 -4.43
C SER A 388 11.06 -26.43 -4.11
N PRO A 389 12.18 -26.91 -3.52
CA PRO A 389 12.25 -28.28 -3.00
C PRO A 389 11.20 -28.55 -1.91
N ASN A 390 10.68 -27.49 -1.29
CA ASN A 390 9.75 -27.54 -0.18
C ASN A 390 8.30 -27.28 -0.57
N VAL A 391 8.06 -26.73 -1.75
CA VAL A 391 6.74 -26.37 -2.26
C VAL A 391 6.64 -26.75 -3.73
N ASN A 392 5.79 -27.74 -4.02
CA ASN A 392 5.48 -28.17 -5.38
C ASN A 392 4.15 -27.55 -5.81
N ILE A 393 4.17 -26.72 -6.85
CA ILE A 393 2.98 -26.14 -7.48
C ILE A 393 2.77 -26.87 -8.80
N THR A 394 1.64 -27.55 -8.94
CA THR A 394 1.29 -28.27 -10.18
C THR A 394 -0.03 -27.75 -10.72
N SER A 395 -0.07 -27.40 -12.00
CA SER A 395 -1.32 -26.99 -12.62
C SER A 395 -2.26 -28.18 -12.73
N ILE A 396 -3.49 -28.03 -12.25
CA ILE A 396 -4.57 -29.02 -12.42
C ILE A 396 -5.22 -28.86 -13.79
N LYS A 397 -5.29 -27.62 -14.29
CA LYS A 397 -5.84 -27.29 -15.61
C LYS A 397 -4.74 -26.80 -16.55
N ASP A 398 -4.84 -27.12 -17.83
CA ASP A 398 -3.79 -26.78 -18.82
C ASP A 398 -3.56 -25.27 -18.97
N ASP A 399 -4.55 -24.44 -18.61
CA ASP A 399 -4.49 -22.98 -18.70
C ASP A 399 -3.89 -22.28 -17.46
N GLY A 400 -3.45 -23.03 -16.44
CA GLY A 400 -2.83 -22.46 -15.24
C GLY A 400 -3.81 -21.88 -14.20
N SER A 401 -5.11 -21.79 -14.52
CA SER A 401 -6.10 -21.13 -13.66
C SER A 401 -6.34 -21.82 -12.31
N ILE A 402 -6.04 -23.12 -12.24
CA ILE A 402 -6.18 -23.94 -11.02
C ILE A 402 -4.85 -24.65 -10.77
N ALA A 403 -4.28 -24.41 -9.59
CA ALA A 403 -3.03 -25.03 -9.16
C ALA A 403 -3.20 -25.83 -7.86
N LYS A 404 -2.58 -27.01 -7.81
CA LYS A 404 -2.38 -27.79 -6.59
C LYS A 404 -1.07 -27.39 -5.94
N LEU A 405 -1.14 -27.01 -4.67
CA LEU A 405 0.01 -26.72 -3.83
C LEU A 405 0.30 -27.91 -2.91
N GLU A 406 1.51 -28.45 -2.95
CA GLU A 406 1.98 -29.50 -2.04
C GLU A 406 3.23 -29.02 -1.30
N THR A 407 3.27 -29.20 0.02
CA THR A 407 4.38 -28.72 0.85
C THR A 407 5.13 -29.89 1.49
N ALA A 408 6.43 -29.73 1.70
CA ALA A 408 7.25 -30.70 2.41
C ALA A 408 6.79 -30.80 3.87
N LYS A 409 6.67 -32.04 4.39
CA LYS A 409 6.20 -32.30 5.77
C LYS A 409 7.06 -31.65 6.86
N SER A 410 8.30 -31.28 6.53
CA SER A 410 9.27 -30.68 7.44
C SER A 410 9.29 -29.14 7.42
N LEU A 411 8.45 -28.49 6.60
CA LEU A 411 8.42 -27.04 6.52
C LEU A 411 7.66 -26.45 7.73
N ASN A 412 8.33 -25.63 8.53
CA ASN A 412 7.83 -25.06 9.78
C ASN A 412 7.94 -23.52 9.77
N ASP A 413 7.45 -22.89 8.70
CA ASP A 413 7.49 -21.43 8.55
C ASP A 413 6.33 -20.90 7.70
N THR A 414 5.96 -19.63 7.91
CA THR A 414 4.90 -18.97 7.14
C THR A 414 5.32 -18.85 5.68
N MET A 415 4.44 -19.27 4.78
CA MET A 415 4.67 -19.19 3.34
C MET A 415 3.79 -18.10 2.73
N HIS A 416 4.36 -17.34 1.81
CA HIS A 416 3.62 -16.39 1.00
C HIS A 416 3.56 -16.90 -0.45
N ILE A 417 2.38 -17.32 -0.89
CA ILE A 417 2.13 -17.69 -2.28
C ILE A 417 1.54 -16.49 -3.00
N ILE A 418 2.06 -16.14 -4.17
CA ILE A 418 1.60 -15.01 -4.98
C ILE A 418 1.05 -15.56 -6.29
N LEU A 419 -0.17 -15.19 -6.64
CA LEU A 419 -0.62 -15.19 -8.03
C LEU A 419 -0.26 -13.86 -8.66
N ALA A 420 0.37 -13.85 -9.83
CA ALA A 420 0.37 -12.73 -10.74
C ALA A 420 -0.58 -13.05 -11.91
N LEU A 421 -1.55 -12.18 -12.12
CA LEU A 421 -2.41 -12.17 -13.29
C LEU A 421 -1.90 -11.12 -14.27
N ARG A 422 -1.76 -11.49 -15.53
CA ARG A 422 -1.46 -10.55 -16.61
C ARG A 422 -2.43 -10.71 -17.77
N ASP A 423 -2.87 -9.60 -18.33
CA ASP A 423 -3.59 -9.61 -19.60
C ASP A 423 -2.65 -10.00 -20.76
N ALA A 424 -3.22 -10.26 -21.94
CA ALA A 424 -2.50 -10.70 -23.13
C ALA A 424 -2.27 -9.56 -24.15
N THR A 425 -1.89 -8.36 -23.68
CA THR A 425 -1.60 -7.20 -24.55
C THR A 425 -0.10 -7.01 -24.81
N GLU A 426 0.26 -6.08 -25.72
CA GLU A 426 1.66 -5.71 -25.98
C GLU A 426 2.33 -5.07 -24.73
N LYS A 427 1.53 -4.47 -23.84
CA LYS A 427 1.98 -3.83 -22.60
C LYS A 427 1.10 -4.34 -21.44
N PRO A 428 1.36 -5.55 -20.96
CA PRO A 428 0.42 -6.24 -20.10
C PRO A 428 0.22 -5.54 -18.76
N LEU A 429 -1.03 -5.35 -18.36
CA LEU A 429 -1.35 -4.95 -17.00
C LEU A 429 -1.21 -6.14 -16.06
N ALA A 430 -0.80 -5.86 -14.83
CA ALA A 430 -0.65 -6.87 -13.80
C ALA A 430 -1.52 -6.59 -12.57
N THR A 431 -2.12 -7.64 -12.04
CA THR A 431 -2.66 -7.66 -10.68
C THR A 431 -2.18 -8.90 -9.96
N TYR A 432 -2.18 -8.87 -8.64
CA TYR A 432 -1.64 -9.94 -7.82
C TYR A 432 -2.65 -10.41 -6.78
N ARG A 433 -2.44 -11.61 -6.28
CA ARG A 433 -3.06 -12.10 -5.05
C ARG A 433 -2.01 -12.75 -4.18
N ARG A 434 -1.67 -12.12 -3.06
CA ARG A 434 -0.91 -12.75 -1.99
C ARG A 434 -1.81 -13.64 -1.15
N ILE A 435 -1.29 -14.82 -0.83
CA ILE A 435 -1.93 -15.83 0.00
C ILE A 435 -0.92 -16.23 1.06
N ILE A 436 -1.26 -15.94 2.30
CA ILE A 436 -0.42 -16.23 3.45
C ILE A 436 -0.89 -17.56 4.02
N LEU A 437 -0.05 -18.57 3.85
CA LEU A 437 -0.21 -19.84 4.51
C LEU A 437 0.63 -19.76 5.76
N GLU A 438 0.01 -19.27 6.82
CA GLU A 438 0.65 -19.24 8.11
C GLU A 438 1.12 -20.66 8.45
N ALA A 439 2.40 -20.77 8.83
CA ALA A 439 2.79 -21.85 9.71
C ALA A 439 2.07 -21.56 11.01
N LYS A 440 0.85 -22.06 11.04
CA LYS A 440 0.42 -22.80 12.19
C LYS A 440 1.62 -23.68 12.56
#